data_AF-A0A851IB54-F1
#
_entry.id   AF-A0A851IB54-F1
#
_cell.length_a   1.000
_cell.length_b   1.000
_cell.length_c   1.000
_cell.angle_alpha   90.00
_cell.angle_beta   90.00
_cell.angle_gamma   90.00
#
_symmetry.space_group_name_H-M   'P 1'
#
loop_
_entity.id
_entity.type
_entity.pdbx_description
1 polymer ?
#
loop_
_entity_poly.entity_id
_entity_poly.type
_entity_poly.pdbx_seq_one_letter_code
_entity_poly.pdbx_strand_id
1 'polypeptide(L)'
;MEKARREAVDSGLLALLLQRRYNIFRDIKSATDELSLALSRNDAVSAELILQIRGDYLDKCESNWQELLQLSEESPETAEYMKRLLFCAVEEAKAGNTGEERVIAIRRSIDSVLRSIQEEDRVLNLRSAKGRSYYQN
;
A
#
# COMPACT_ATOMS: atom_id res chain seq x y z
N MET A 1 15.69 -17.95 -31.38
CA MET A 1 14.59 -16.99 -31.12
C MET A 1 14.42 -16.72 -29.61
N GLU A 2 15.47 -16.83 -28.81
CA GLU A 2 15.35 -16.90 -27.33
C GLU A 2 16.00 -15.71 -26.60
N LYS A 3 16.64 -14.81 -27.36
CA LYS A 3 17.30 -13.60 -26.84
C LYS A 3 16.37 -12.38 -26.72
N ALA A 4 15.15 -12.45 -27.24
CA ALA A 4 14.23 -11.30 -27.32
C ALA A 4 13.25 -11.17 -26.13
N ARG A 5 13.36 -12.01 -25.08
CA ARG A 5 12.56 -11.90 -23.84
C ARG A 5 13.29 -11.20 -22.69
N ARG A 6 14.42 -10.54 -22.97
CA ARG A 6 15.29 -9.92 -21.95
C ARG A 6 15.02 -8.45 -21.64
N GLU A 7 13.98 -7.84 -22.22
CA GLU A 7 13.66 -6.42 -22.06
C GLU A 7 12.24 -6.17 -21.50
N ALA A 8 11.62 -7.19 -20.89
CA ALA A 8 10.49 -6.97 -19.99
C ALA A 8 11.06 -6.86 -18.57
N VAL A 9 10.69 -5.80 -17.84
CA VAL A 9 11.13 -5.55 -16.45
C VAL A 9 11.27 -6.84 -15.64
N ASP A 10 12.41 -6.98 -14.96
CA ASP A 10 12.71 -8.14 -14.12
C ASP A 10 11.65 -8.28 -13.02
N SER A 11 10.97 -9.43 -13.00
CA SER A 11 10.06 -9.83 -11.93
C SER A 11 10.67 -9.70 -10.52
N GLY A 12 12.01 -9.84 -10.40
CA GLY A 12 12.75 -9.61 -9.16
C GLY A 12 12.72 -8.15 -8.70
N LEU A 13 12.88 -7.21 -9.61
CA LEU A 13 12.80 -5.77 -9.32
C LEU A 13 11.37 -5.39 -8.89
N LEU A 14 10.35 -5.87 -9.60
CA LEU A 14 8.95 -5.64 -9.20
C LEU A 14 8.63 -6.23 -7.83
N ALA A 15 9.09 -7.45 -7.55
CA ALA A 15 8.91 -8.06 -6.23
C ALA A 15 9.57 -7.23 -5.12
N LEU A 16 10.75 -6.65 -5.37
CA LEU A 16 11.45 -5.80 -4.42
C LEU A 16 10.69 -4.49 -4.15
N LEU A 17 10.21 -3.82 -5.20
CA LEU A 17 9.43 -2.58 -5.06
C LEU A 17 8.10 -2.81 -4.36
N LEU A 18 7.42 -3.92 -4.65
CA LEU A 18 6.19 -4.28 -3.94
C LEU A 18 6.47 -4.72 -2.51
N GLN A 19 7.58 -5.39 -2.24
CA GLN A 19 7.97 -5.73 -0.87
C GLN A 19 8.23 -4.47 -0.03
N ARG A 20 8.85 -3.44 -0.63
CA ARG A 20 8.99 -2.12 -0.03
C ARG A 20 7.61 -1.48 0.23
N ARG A 21 6.71 -1.53 -0.75
CA ARG A 21 5.32 -1.05 -0.59
C ARG A 21 4.60 -1.74 0.56
N TYR A 22 4.72 -3.06 0.66
CA TYR A 22 4.14 -3.84 1.75
C TYR A 22 4.67 -3.41 3.11
N ASN A 23 5.98 -3.15 3.23
CA ASN A 23 6.55 -2.65 4.48
C ASN A 23 5.98 -1.27 4.85
N ILE A 24 5.86 -0.35 3.90
CA ILE A 24 5.24 0.96 4.13
C ILE A 24 3.80 0.81 4.62
N PHE A 25 3.00 -0.09 4.02
CA PHE A 25 1.64 -0.35 4.51
C PHE A 25 1.61 -0.95 5.92
N ARG A 26 2.57 -1.81 6.28
CA ARG A 26 2.68 -2.28 7.67
C ARG A 26 3.01 -1.15 8.64
N ASP A 27 3.86 -0.21 8.24
CA ASP A 27 4.19 0.95 9.07
C ASP A 27 2.97 1.87 9.24
N ILE A 28 2.19 2.11 8.17
CA ILE A 28 0.91 2.82 8.23
C ILE A 28 -0.07 2.10 9.18
N LYS A 29 -0.15 0.77 9.11
CA LYS A 29 -0.99 -0.01 10.02
C LYS A 29 -0.55 0.17 11.47
N SER A 30 0.74 0.03 11.77
CA SER A 30 1.26 0.23 13.14
C SER A 30 0.91 1.61 13.67
N ALA A 31 1.11 2.66 12.85
CA ALA A 31 0.73 4.02 13.22
C ALA A 31 -0.79 4.18 13.43
N THR A 32 -1.61 3.46 12.66
CA THR A 32 -3.08 3.49 12.80
C THR A 32 -3.53 2.80 14.09
N ASP A 33 -2.93 1.65 14.43
CA ASP A 33 -3.14 0.96 15.71
C ASP A 33 -2.72 1.83 16.91
N GLU A 34 -1.55 2.46 16.82
CA GLU A 34 -1.03 3.37 17.85
C GLU A 34 -1.91 4.61 18.02
N LEU A 35 -2.42 5.18 16.92
CA LEU A 35 -3.35 6.29 16.94
C LEU A 35 -4.63 5.93 17.69
N SER A 36 -5.17 4.73 17.43
CA SER A 36 -6.34 4.22 18.14
C SER A 36 -6.11 4.12 19.65
N LEU A 37 -4.93 3.65 20.05
CA LEU A 37 -4.54 3.57 21.46
C LEU A 37 -4.38 4.96 22.08
N ALA A 38 -3.70 5.90 21.43
CA ALA A 38 -3.53 7.27 21.91
C ALA A 38 -4.87 7.97 22.12
N LEU A 39 -5.78 7.85 21.14
CA LEU A 39 -7.13 8.40 21.23
C LEU A 39 -7.94 7.76 22.37
N SER A 40 -7.82 6.44 22.57
CA SER A 40 -8.50 5.76 23.69
C SER A 40 -8.05 6.26 25.07
N ARG A 41 -6.83 6.78 25.18
CA ARG A 41 -6.24 7.33 26.40
C ARG A 41 -6.44 8.84 26.53
N ASN A 42 -7.14 9.47 25.59
CA ASN A 42 -7.25 10.94 25.45
C ASN A 42 -5.89 11.65 25.40
N ASP A 43 -4.86 10.99 24.86
CA ASP A 43 -3.53 11.57 24.67
C ASP A 43 -3.46 12.31 23.34
N ALA A 44 -3.89 13.58 23.37
CA ALA A 44 -3.95 14.43 22.18
C ALA A 44 -2.56 14.73 21.59
N VAL A 45 -1.53 14.87 22.43
CA VAL A 45 -0.17 15.19 21.98
C VAL A 45 0.41 14.02 21.20
N SER A 46 0.30 12.79 21.73
CA SER A 46 0.76 11.61 21.02
C SER A 46 -0.08 11.36 19.76
N ALA A 47 -1.39 11.59 19.80
CA ALA A 47 -2.26 11.43 18.63
C ALA A 47 -1.86 12.36 17.47
N GLU A 48 -1.53 13.63 17.75
CA GLU A 48 -1.07 14.59 16.75
C GLU A 48 0.27 14.18 16.13
N LEU A 49 1.24 13.76 16.95
CA LEU A 49 2.53 13.27 16.46
C LEU A 49 2.36 12.02 15.58
N ILE A 50 1.52 11.07 15.98
CA ILE A 50 1.26 9.85 15.20
C ILE A 50 0.61 10.19 13.85
N LEU A 51 -0.30 11.16 13.80
CA LEU A 51 -0.90 11.63 12.55
C LEU A 51 0.15 12.18 11.58
N GLN A 52 1.14 12.94 12.08
CA GLN A 52 2.25 13.44 11.26
C GLN A 52 3.09 12.29 10.70
N ILE A 53 3.51 11.36 11.57
CA ILE A 53 4.28 10.16 11.16
C ILE A 53 3.52 9.34 10.11
N ARG A 54 2.21 9.18 10.29
CA ARG A 54 1.35 8.50 9.33
C ARG A 54 1.30 9.23 7.98
N GLY A 55 1.27 10.56 7.98
CA GLY A 55 1.44 11.40 6.79
C GLY A 55 2.73 11.09 6.05
N ASP A 56 3.87 11.06 6.77
CA ASP A 56 5.17 10.75 6.16
C ASP A 56 5.20 9.35 5.51
N TYR A 57 4.51 8.37 6.11
CA TYR A 57 4.40 7.04 5.51
C TYR A 57 3.51 7.02 4.26
N LEU A 58 2.45 7.83 4.21
CA LEU A 58 1.63 7.99 3.01
C LEU A 58 2.42 8.65 1.88
N ASP A 59 3.25 9.65 2.17
CA ASP A 59 4.13 10.29 1.18
C ASP A 59 5.17 9.31 0.62
N LYS A 60 5.71 8.43 1.49
CA LYS A 60 6.58 7.32 1.05
C LYS A 60 5.84 6.32 0.15
N CYS A 61 4.57 6.04 0.45
CA CYS A 61 3.74 5.15 -0.36
C CYS A 61 3.49 5.74 -1.75
N GLU A 62 3.19 7.04 -1.82
CA GLU A 62 3.01 7.76 -3.09
C GLU A 62 4.32 7.78 -3.89
N SER A 63 5.45 8.10 -3.25
CA SER A 63 6.76 8.08 -3.91
C SER A 63 7.10 6.70 -4.49
N ASN A 64 6.81 5.62 -3.75
CA ASN A 64 6.97 4.26 -4.25
C ASN A 64 6.02 3.92 -5.41
N TRP A 65 4.81 4.47 -5.42
CA TRP A 65 3.88 4.31 -6.53
C TRP A 65 4.38 5.01 -7.79
N GLN A 66 4.88 6.24 -7.66
CA GLN A 66 5.47 6.98 -8.78
C GLN A 66 6.67 6.24 -9.39
N GLU A 67 7.52 5.62 -8.57
CA GLU A 67 8.63 4.77 -9.04
C GLU A 67 8.12 3.59 -9.89
N LEU A 68 7.03 2.94 -9.49
CA LEU A 68 6.39 1.88 -10.30
C LEU A 68 5.79 2.41 -11.61
N LEU A 69 5.18 3.60 -11.59
CA LEU A 69 4.65 4.21 -12.80
C LEU A 69 5.75 4.57 -13.78
N GLN A 70 6.85 5.16 -13.31
CA GLN A 70 8.02 5.49 -14.12
C GLN A 70 8.63 4.25 -14.79
N LEU A 71 8.73 3.13 -14.06
CA LEU A 71 9.16 1.86 -14.66
C LEU A 71 8.21 1.40 -15.77
N SER A 72 6.90 1.59 -15.61
CA SER A 72 5.92 1.23 -16.63
C SER A 72 6.03 2.06 -17.91
N GLU A 73 6.64 3.25 -17.83
CA GLU A 73 6.82 4.17 -18.97
C GLU A 73 8.12 3.91 -19.75
N GLU A 74 9.02 3.06 -19.26
CA GLU A 74 10.31 2.78 -19.91
C GLU A 74 10.15 2.12 -21.29
N SER A 75 9.19 1.21 -21.45
CA SER A 75 8.88 0.59 -22.74
C SER A 75 7.42 0.12 -22.84
N PRO A 76 6.84 0.06 -24.05
CA PRO A 76 5.49 -0.50 -24.26
C PRO A 76 5.35 -1.94 -23.75
N GLU A 77 6.39 -2.77 -23.91
CA GLU A 77 6.42 -4.15 -23.45
C GLU A 77 6.37 -4.23 -21.92
N THR A 78 7.08 -3.33 -21.24
CA THR A 78 7.06 -3.21 -19.78
C THR A 78 5.71 -2.72 -19.28
N ALA A 79 5.12 -1.71 -19.95
CA ALA A 79 3.79 -1.22 -19.63
C ALA A 79 2.74 -2.34 -19.71
N GLU A 80 2.76 -3.14 -20.77
CA GLU A 80 1.83 -4.27 -20.96
C GLU A 80 2.05 -5.35 -19.89
N TYR A 81 3.31 -5.68 -19.60
CA TYR A 81 3.69 -6.63 -18.57
C TYR A 81 3.20 -6.20 -17.17
N MET A 82 3.46 -4.96 -16.79
CA MET A 82 3.01 -4.40 -15.51
C MET A 82 1.50 -4.25 -15.46
N LYS A 83 0.83 -3.91 -16.56
CA LYS A 83 -0.64 -3.86 -16.63
C LYS A 83 -1.27 -5.22 -16.35
N ARG A 84 -0.72 -6.29 -16.92
CA ARG A 84 -1.19 -7.67 -16.69
C ARG A 84 -0.99 -8.13 -15.24
N LEU A 85 0.06 -7.67 -14.57
CA LEU A 85 0.46 -8.19 -13.26
C LEU A 85 0.13 -7.30 -12.06
N LEU A 86 0.04 -5.98 -12.23
CA LEU A 86 -0.05 -4.99 -11.15
C LEU A 86 -1.31 -4.12 -11.23
N PHE A 87 -1.73 -3.73 -12.44
CA PHE A 87 -2.82 -2.76 -12.62
C PHE A 87 -4.20 -3.41 -12.89
N CYS A 88 -4.25 -4.73 -13.05
CA CYS A 88 -5.48 -5.52 -13.03
C CYS A 88 -5.92 -5.82 -11.59
N ALA A 89 -7.14 -6.34 -11.40
CA ALA A 89 -7.54 -6.86 -10.08
C ALA A 89 -6.57 -7.97 -9.63
N VAL A 90 -6.31 -8.08 -8.32
CA VAL A 90 -5.36 -9.07 -7.78
C VAL A 90 -5.81 -10.50 -8.09
N GLU A 91 -7.12 -10.71 -8.20
CA GLU A 91 -7.77 -11.98 -8.53
C GLU A 91 -7.64 -12.35 -10.01
N GLU A 92 -7.49 -11.35 -10.89
CA GLU A 92 -7.38 -11.52 -12.34
C GLU A 92 -5.93 -11.76 -12.80
N ALA A 93 -4.96 -11.42 -11.93
CA ALA A 93 -3.55 -11.60 -12.23
C ALA A 93 -3.21 -13.10 -12.36
N LYS A 94 -2.65 -13.48 -13.51
CA LYS A 94 -2.16 -14.84 -13.77
C LYS A 94 -0.65 -14.83 -13.82
N ALA A 95 -0.02 -15.66 -13.00
CA ALA A 95 1.43 -15.86 -13.04
C ALA A 95 1.81 -16.83 -14.17
N GLY A 96 2.87 -16.49 -14.91
CA GLY A 96 3.53 -17.35 -15.87
C GLY A 96 4.86 -17.94 -15.38
N ASN A 97 5.37 -17.48 -14.23
CA ASN A 97 6.62 -17.95 -13.63
C ASN A 97 6.66 -17.71 -12.11
N THR A 98 7.66 -18.27 -11.42
CA THR A 98 7.83 -18.18 -9.96
C THR A 98 8.06 -16.74 -9.46
N GLY A 99 8.67 -15.87 -10.27
CA GLY A 99 8.84 -14.45 -9.93
C GLY A 99 7.50 -13.70 -9.93
N GLU A 100 6.66 -13.95 -10.92
CA GLU A 100 5.30 -13.41 -11.01
C GLU A 100 4.39 -13.92 -9.89
N GLU A 101 4.52 -15.18 -9.49
CA GLU A 101 3.80 -15.73 -8.34
C GLU A 101 4.12 -14.96 -7.06
N ARG A 102 5.40 -14.64 -6.84
CA ARG A 102 5.83 -13.84 -5.70
C ARG A 102 5.26 -12.43 -5.74
N VAL A 103 5.25 -11.79 -6.91
CA VAL A 103 4.62 -10.48 -7.13
C VAL A 103 3.14 -10.52 -6.72
N ILE A 104 2.38 -11.49 -7.21
CA ILE A 104 0.95 -11.63 -6.89
C ILE A 104 0.74 -11.92 -5.39
N ALA A 105 1.58 -12.77 -4.79
CA ALA A 105 1.50 -13.07 -3.36
C ALA A 105 1.68 -11.80 -2.52
N ILE A 106 2.67 -10.95 -2.84
CA ILE A 106 2.89 -9.69 -2.15
C ILE A 106 1.69 -8.74 -2.34
N ARG A 107 1.12 -8.66 -3.57
CA ARG A 107 -0.09 -7.86 -3.81
C ARG A 107 -1.26 -8.29 -2.92
N ARG A 108 -1.50 -9.60 -2.78
CA ARG A 108 -2.54 -10.11 -1.86
C ARG A 108 -2.28 -9.71 -0.41
N SER A 109 -1.03 -9.75 0.03
CA SER A 109 -0.65 -9.32 1.37
C SER A 109 -0.88 -7.81 1.57
N ILE A 110 -0.54 -6.99 0.56
CA ILE A 110 -0.81 -5.55 0.57
C ILE A 110 -2.32 -5.28 0.69
N ASP A 111 -3.14 -5.93 -0.15
CA ASP A 111 -4.60 -5.75 -0.14
C ASP A 111 -5.21 -6.13 1.21
N SER A 112 -4.72 -7.20 1.84
CA SER A 112 -5.16 -7.61 3.18
C SER A 112 -4.85 -6.54 4.23
N VAL A 113 -3.62 -6.00 4.24
CA VAL A 113 -3.22 -4.94 5.18
C VAL A 113 -4.00 -3.66 4.91
N LEU A 114 -4.19 -3.27 3.64
CA LEU A 114 -4.95 -2.09 3.26
C LEU A 114 -6.39 -2.17 3.76
N ARG A 115 -7.05 -3.32 3.62
CA ARG A 115 -8.42 -3.52 4.15
C ARG A 115 -8.47 -3.37 5.67
N SER A 116 -7.46 -3.87 6.40
CA SER A 116 -7.37 -3.67 7.85
C SER A 116 -7.27 -2.20 8.22
N ILE A 117 -6.39 -1.44 7.55
CA ILE A 117 -6.21 0.00 7.79
C ILE A 117 -7.51 0.75 7.51
N GLN A 118 -8.18 0.44 6.39
CA GLN A 118 -9.45 1.09 6.02
C GLN A 118 -10.56 0.85 7.06
N GLU A 119 -10.64 -0.36 7.61
CA GLU A 119 -11.63 -0.68 8.65
C GLU A 119 -11.32 0.06 9.96
N GLU A 120 -10.05 0.08 10.37
CA GLU A 120 -9.61 0.83 11.55
C GLU A 120 -9.89 2.33 11.41
N ASP A 121 -9.54 2.93 10.27
CA ASP A 121 -9.85 4.32 9.95
C ASP A 121 -11.35 4.61 10.00
N ARG A 122 -12.17 3.70 9.47
CA ARG A 122 -13.63 3.82 9.52
C ARG A 122 -14.13 3.85 10.96
N VAL A 123 -13.62 2.96 11.81
CA VAL A 123 -13.96 2.92 13.24
C VAL A 123 -13.53 4.19 13.95
N LEU A 124 -12.32 4.69 13.69
CA LEU A 124 -11.78 5.93 14.27
C LEU A 124 -12.60 7.16 13.85
N ASN A 125 -12.99 7.24 12.58
CA ASN A 125 -13.82 8.31 12.05
C ASN A 125 -15.23 8.30 12.67
N LEU A 126 -15.84 7.12 12.83
CA LEU A 126 -17.14 6.98 13.48
C LEU A 126 -17.10 7.41 14.95
N ARG A 127 -16.05 7.03 15.69
CA ARG A 127 -15.85 7.45 17.09
C ARG A 127 -15.67 8.96 17.20
N SER A 128 -14.86 9.54 16.33
CA SER A 128 -14.61 10.98 16.28
C SER A 128 -15.87 11.78 15.92
N ALA A 129 -16.69 11.28 14.98
CA ALA A 129 -17.96 11.92 14.61
C ALA A 129 -19.01 11.85 15.73
N LYS A 130 -19.12 10.72 16.44
CA LYS A 130 -20.00 10.59 17.62
C LYS A 130 -19.53 11.46 18.79
N GLY A 131 -18.23 11.68 18.95
CA GLY A 131 -17.67 12.61 19.94
C GLY A 131 -18.00 14.09 19.65
N ARG A 132 -18.17 14.48 18.37
CA ARG A 132 -18.60 15.85 17.99
C ARG A 132 -20.11 16.07 18.12
N SER A 133 -20.91 15.00 18.19
CA SER A 133 -22.38 15.09 18.31
C SER A 133 -22.88 15.45 19.72
N TYR A 134 -21.99 15.56 20.72
CA TYR A 134 -22.37 15.92 22.11
C TYR A 134 -22.19 17.41 22.45
N TYR A 135 -21.67 18.23 21.52
CA TYR A 135 -21.54 19.69 21.69
C TYR A 135 -22.05 20.44 20.45
N GLN A 136 -23.21 20.06 19.93
CA GLN A 136 -24.03 20.99 19.15
C GLN A 136 -25.17 21.46 20.05
N ASN A 137 -24.87 22.52 20.82
CA ASN A 137 -25.89 23.41 21.36
C ASN A 137 -26.33 24.37 20.26
#